data_AF-A0A1R0GLU5-F1
#
_entry.id   AF-A0A1R0GLU5-F1
#
_cell.length_a   1.000
_cell.length_b   1.000
_cell.length_c   1.000
_cell.angle_alpha   90.00
_cell.angle_beta   90.00
_cell.angle_gamma   90.00
#
_symmetry.space_group_name_H-M   'P 1'
#
loop_
_entity.id
_entity.type
_entity.pdbx_description
1 polymer ?
#
loop_
_entity_poly.entity_id
_entity_poly.type
_entity_poly.pdbx_seq_one_letter_code
_entity_poly.pdbx_strand_id
1 'polypeptide(L)'
;MRSHICSEGTWESQMITDAHPSGVNSVSWAPITALCALPGSSPNSLIKQIASGGCDNLVKIWTFSNENNDYELTHTLSGHSEWVRDVAFAPNIGLGCMYLASCSQDRTVLLWYQEINSSDASTSSTWVQKPLSLQPFADVVWRVSWSLSGNILAVSCGNNQITLWKENLSGDWENITQLDEKGVTTPLESNQKEAQ
;
A
#
# COMPACT_ATOMS: atom_id res chain seq x y z
N MET A 1 -11.22 19.78 15.75
CA MET A 1 -11.45 18.99 14.52
C MET A 1 -12.54 19.73 13.74
N ARG A 2 -12.17 20.58 12.75
CA ARG A 2 -13.16 21.37 12.01
C ARG A 2 -13.83 20.44 10.99
N SER A 3 -15.04 20.00 11.31
CA SER A 3 -15.99 19.44 10.36
C SER A 3 -16.26 20.48 9.27
N HIS A 4 -15.97 20.13 8.02
CA HIS A 4 -16.63 20.78 6.89
C HIS A 4 -18.12 20.43 6.99
N ILE A 5 -18.87 21.27 7.71
CA ILE A 5 -20.33 21.27 7.63
C ILE A 5 -20.64 21.90 6.27
N CYS A 6 -20.95 21.06 5.29
CA CYS A 6 -21.64 21.48 4.08
C CYS A 6 -22.91 22.22 4.53
N SER A 7 -23.07 23.48 4.14
CA SER A 7 -24.12 24.38 4.63
C SER A 7 -25.55 23.94 4.29
N GLU A 8 -25.73 22.87 3.51
CA GLU A 8 -27.03 22.39 3.04
C GLU A 8 -27.35 20.95 3.53
N GLY A 9 -26.45 20.27 4.25
CA GLY A 9 -26.70 18.89 4.72
C GLY A 9 -26.87 17.85 3.60
N THR A 10 -26.61 18.22 2.35
CA THR A 10 -26.64 17.34 1.18
C THR A 10 -25.27 16.67 1.00
N TRP A 11 -25.26 15.35 0.92
CA TRP A 11 -24.08 14.56 0.59
C TRP A 11 -23.87 14.59 -0.93
N GLU A 12 -22.76 15.14 -1.39
CA GLU A 12 -22.35 14.98 -2.79
C GLU A 12 -21.72 13.60 -2.96
N SER A 13 -22.34 12.76 -3.79
CA SER A 13 -21.83 11.44 -4.15
C SER A 13 -21.27 11.48 -5.56
N GLN A 14 -20.00 11.14 -5.70
CA GLN A 14 -19.36 10.97 -7.00
C GLN A 14 -18.96 9.51 -7.16
N MET A 15 -19.33 8.92 -8.29
CA MET A 15 -19.13 7.50 -8.56
C MET A 15 -18.09 7.33 -9.67
N ILE A 16 -17.06 6.53 -9.39
CA ILE A 16 -16.12 6.08 -10.41
C ILE A 16 -16.76 4.89 -11.12
N THR A 17 -17.22 5.10 -12.34
CA THR A 17 -17.81 4.04 -13.18
C THR A 17 -16.70 3.15 -13.77
N ASP A 18 -16.94 1.84 -13.82
CA ASP A 18 -16.04 0.85 -14.45
C ASP A 18 -14.59 0.85 -13.96
N ALA A 19 -14.38 1.03 -12.65
CA ALA A 19 -13.05 1.00 -12.06
C ALA A 19 -12.29 -0.30 -12.37
N HIS A 20 -12.95 -1.46 -12.25
CA HIS A 20 -12.39 -2.78 -12.60
C HIS A 20 -13.45 -3.62 -13.33
N PRO A 21 -13.14 -4.24 -14.49
CA PRO A 21 -14.11 -5.00 -15.29
C PRO A 21 -14.73 -6.19 -14.55
N SER A 22 -13.96 -6.83 -13.68
CA SER A 22 -14.36 -8.03 -12.94
C SER A 22 -14.89 -7.73 -11.52
N GLY A 23 -15.03 -6.46 -11.16
CA GLY A 23 -15.43 -6.01 -9.83
C GLY A 23 -14.26 -5.59 -8.93
N VAL A 24 -14.59 -4.83 -7.88
CA VAL A 24 -13.65 -4.23 -6.92
C VAL A 24 -13.80 -4.94 -5.56
N ASN A 25 -12.68 -5.42 -5.01
CA ASN A 25 -12.67 -6.11 -3.72
C ASN A 25 -12.31 -5.18 -2.55
N SER A 26 -11.48 -4.18 -2.80
CA SER A 26 -11.00 -3.28 -1.75
C SER A 26 -10.67 -1.89 -2.29
N VAL A 27 -10.76 -0.91 -1.40
CA VAL A 27 -10.44 0.50 -1.65
C VAL A 27 -9.71 1.08 -0.44
N SER A 28 -8.74 1.96 -0.69
CA SER A 28 -7.98 2.63 0.37
C SER A 28 -7.70 4.09 0.03
N TRP A 29 -7.81 4.96 1.03
CA TRP A 29 -7.49 6.37 0.91
C TRP A 29 -5.99 6.60 1.09
N ALA A 30 -5.39 7.36 0.19
CA ALA A 30 -4.04 7.86 0.41
C ALA A 30 -4.05 8.91 1.53
N PRO A 31 -2.98 9.01 2.34
CA PRO A 31 -2.82 10.12 3.26
C PRO A 31 -2.79 11.45 2.50
N ILE A 32 -3.23 12.52 3.15
CA ILE A 32 -3.24 13.86 2.55
C ILE A 32 -1.80 14.33 2.36
N THR A 33 -1.34 14.33 1.11
CA THR A 33 -0.05 14.93 0.74
C THR A 33 -0.29 16.40 0.45
N ALA A 34 0.16 17.28 1.34
CA ALA A 34 0.15 18.72 1.10
C ALA A 34 1.48 19.13 0.45
N LEU A 35 1.44 19.70 -0.76
CA LEU A 35 2.61 20.25 -1.47
C LEU A 35 3.10 21.59 -0.90
N CYS A 36 2.83 21.88 0.37
CA CYS A 36 3.10 23.16 1.00
C CYS A 36 4.58 23.33 1.38
N ALA A 37 5.46 23.46 0.38
CA ALA A 37 6.85 23.89 0.60
C ALA A 37 7.51 24.61 -0.60
N LEU A 38 6.80 24.91 -1.70
CA LEU A 38 7.41 25.60 -2.86
C LEU A 38 7.08 27.10 -2.88
N PRO A 39 8.07 28.00 -3.09
CA PRO A 39 7.79 29.38 -3.45
C PRO A 39 7.24 29.41 -4.89
N GLY A 40 5.92 29.61 -5.03
CA GLY A 40 5.23 29.67 -6.32
C GLY A 40 4.11 28.64 -6.52
N SER A 41 4.01 27.62 -5.67
CA SER A 41 2.82 26.76 -5.63
C SER A 41 1.67 27.47 -4.93
N SER A 42 0.47 27.43 -5.50
CA SER A 42 -0.73 27.85 -4.79
C SER A 42 -0.83 27.06 -3.47
N PRO A 43 -1.13 27.70 -2.33
CA PRO A 43 -0.97 27.10 -1.00
C PRO A 43 -1.98 25.98 -0.66
N ASN A 44 -2.69 25.42 -1.64
CA ASN A 44 -3.86 24.56 -1.42
C ASN A 44 -4.03 23.40 -2.42
N SER A 45 -3.02 23.01 -3.22
CA SER A 45 -3.17 21.80 -4.04
C SER A 45 -3.00 20.55 -3.17
N LEU A 46 -4.07 20.20 -2.46
CA LEU A 46 -4.22 18.93 -1.76
C LEU A 46 -4.45 17.86 -2.82
N ILE A 47 -3.51 16.93 -2.96
CA ILE A 47 -3.70 15.78 -3.84
C ILE A 47 -4.55 14.77 -3.07
N LYS A 48 -5.77 14.51 -3.57
CA LYS A 48 -6.61 13.42 -3.05
C LYS A 48 -6.40 12.20 -3.94
N GLN A 49 -5.92 11.12 -3.35
CA GLN A 49 -5.68 9.87 -4.05
C GLN A 49 -6.38 8.72 -3.35
N ILE A 50 -6.80 7.74 -4.15
CA ILE A 50 -7.35 6.48 -3.67
C ILE A 50 -6.75 5.33 -4.47
N ALA A 51 -6.67 4.17 -3.84
CA ALA A 51 -6.27 2.92 -4.48
C ALA A 51 -7.46 1.97 -4.48
N SER A 52 -7.59 1.20 -5.54
CA SER A 52 -8.56 0.13 -5.65
C SER A 52 -7.88 -1.17 -6.07
N GLY A 53 -8.29 -2.28 -5.46
CA GLY A 53 -7.87 -3.63 -5.82
C GLY A 53 -9.04 -4.40 -6.43
N GLY A 54 -8.82 -5.01 -7.60
CA GLY A 54 -9.87 -5.69 -8.36
C GLY A 54 -9.68 -7.20 -8.51
N CYS A 55 -10.76 -7.84 -8.99
CA CYS A 55 -10.75 -9.24 -9.46
C CYS A 55 -10.08 -9.40 -10.84
N ASP A 56 -9.58 -8.32 -11.43
CA ASP A 56 -8.77 -8.31 -12.66
C ASP A 56 -7.27 -8.45 -12.37
N ASN A 57 -6.90 -8.73 -11.12
CA ASN A 57 -5.52 -8.89 -10.62
C ASN A 57 -4.71 -7.59 -10.63
N LEU A 58 -5.39 -6.45 -10.81
CA LEU A 58 -4.76 -5.14 -10.90
C LEU A 58 -5.03 -4.33 -9.63
N VAL A 59 -4.06 -3.48 -9.29
CA VAL A 59 -4.26 -2.38 -8.36
C VAL A 59 -4.23 -1.08 -9.15
N LYS A 60 -5.26 -0.25 -9.00
CA LYS A 60 -5.38 1.02 -9.72
C LYS A 60 -5.32 2.18 -8.74
N ILE A 61 -4.61 3.24 -9.13
CA ILE A 61 -4.50 4.47 -8.36
C ILE A 61 -5.26 5.57 -9.09
N TRP A 62 -6.13 6.25 -8.36
CA TRP A 62 -6.98 7.31 -8.86
C TRP A 62 -6.64 8.61 -8.15
N THR A 63 -6.45 9.67 -8.92
CA THR A 63 -6.19 11.02 -8.40
C THR A 63 -7.38 11.90 -8.71
N PHE A 64 -7.84 12.66 -7.71
CA PHE A 64 -8.91 13.63 -7.89
C PHE A 64 -8.39 14.88 -8.61
N SER A 65 -8.96 15.17 -9.78
CA SER A 65 -8.71 16.41 -10.50
C SER A 65 -9.74 17.46 -10.09
N ASN A 66 -9.28 18.58 -9.54
CA ASN A 66 -10.15 19.72 -9.22
C ASN A 66 -10.73 20.38 -10.49
N GLU A 67 -10.10 20.19 -11.65
CA GLU A 67 -10.52 20.80 -12.92
C GLU A 67 -11.75 20.09 -13.48
N ASN A 68 -11.72 18.74 -13.47
CA ASN A 68 -12.82 17.91 -13.98
C ASN A 68 -13.82 17.53 -12.87
N ASN A 69 -13.51 17.87 -11.61
CA ASN A 69 -14.23 17.40 -10.44
C ASN A 69 -14.45 15.88 -10.48
N ASP A 70 -13.44 15.15 -10.97
CA ASP A 70 -13.50 13.70 -11.12
C ASP A 70 -12.23 12.96 -10.69
N TYR A 71 -12.36 11.68 -10.37
CA TYR A 71 -11.23 10.79 -10.11
C TYR A 71 -10.74 10.19 -11.43
N GLU A 72 -9.50 10.50 -11.77
CA GLU A 72 -8.86 10.01 -12.99
C GLU A 72 -7.86 8.90 -12.66
N LEU A 73 -7.85 7.86 -13.50
CA LEU A 73 -6.90 6.76 -13.39
C LEU A 73 -5.49 7.30 -13.69
N THR A 74 -4.65 7.35 -12.66
CA THR A 74 -3.27 7.85 -12.79
C THR A 74 -2.28 6.71 -13.02
N HIS A 75 -2.45 5.59 -12.31
CA HIS A 75 -1.54 4.45 -12.42
C HIS A 75 -2.29 3.13 -12.38
N THR A 76 -1.79 2.17 -13.14
CA THR A 76 -2.18 0.76 -13.08
C THR A 76 -0.98 -0.05 -12.67
N LEU A 77 -1.08 -0.72 -11.53
CA LEU A 77 -0.04 -1.54 -10.92
C LEU A 77 -0.36 -3.01 -11.22
N SER A 78 0.47 -3.62 -12.07
CA SER A 78 0.40 -5.03 -12.44
C SER A 78 1.53 -5.79 -11.76
N GLY A 79 1.19 -6.84 -11.02
CA GLY A 79 2.18 -7.68 -10.33
C GLY A 79 1.57 -8.95 -9.75
N HIS A 80 0.30 -8.90 -9.35
CA HIS A 80 -0.43 -10.07 -8.88
C HIS A 80 -0.86 -10.99 -10.02
N SER A 81 -0.83 -12.31 -9.78
CA SER A 81 -1.29 -13.31 -10.76
C SER A 81 -2.74 -13.73 -10.55
N GLU A 82 -3.34 -13.37 -9.41
CA GLU A 82 -4.71 -13.69 -9.02
C GLU A 82 -5.41 -12.48 -8.37
N TRP A 83 -6.69 -12.64 -8.03
CA TRP A 83 -7.55 -11.58 -7.52
C TRP A 83 -6.92 -10.86 -6.33
N VAL A 84 -6.83 -9.54 -6.43
CA VAL A 84 -6.40 -8.68 -5.33
C VAL A 84 -7.50 -8.70 -4.26
N ARG A 85 -7.14 -9.11 -3.05
CA ARG A 85 -8.06 -9.25 -1.92
C ARG A 85 -8.19 -8.00 -1.10
N ASP A 86 -7.09 -7.28 -0.95
CA ASP A 86 -7.06 -6.06 -0.16
C ASP A 86 -5.94 -5.12 -0.61
N VAL A 87 -6.15 -3.82 -0.39
CA VAL A 87 -5.18 -2.76 -0.64
C VAL A 87 -5.18 -1.79 0.54
N ALA A 88 -4.01 -1.36 1.00
CA ALA A 88 -3.90 -0.46 2.14
C ALA A 88 -2.76 0.54 1.96
N PHE A 89 -3.08 1.83 1.99
CA PHE A 89 -2.06 2.87 2.08
C PHE A 89 -1.49 2.98 3.49
N ALA A 90 -0.18 3.18 3.57
CA ALA A 90 0.48 3.52 4.82
C ALA A 90 0.25 5.01 5.15
N PRO A 91 -0.04 5.35 6.42
CA PRO A 91 -0.17 6.74 6.87
C PRO A 91 1.20 7.42 7.06
N ASN A 92 2.10 7.32 6.08
CA ASN A 92 3.47 7.86 6.11
C ASN A 92 3.49 9.38 5.86
N ILE A 93 2.79 10.11 6.72
CA ILE A 93 2.61 11.56 6.63
C ILE A 93 3.96 12.23 6.89
N GLY A 94 4.44 13.04 5.94
CA GLY A 94 5.65 13.85 6.06
C GLY A 94 6.94 13.18 5.57
N LEU A 95 6.88 11.94 5.07
CA LEU A 95 7.97 11.32 4.33
C LEU A 95 7.82 11.60 2.82
N GLY A 96 8.94 11.72 2.11
CA GLY A 96 8.95 11.88 0.65
C GLY A 96 8.61 10.60 -0.11
N CYS A 97 8.02 9.60 0.55
CA CYS A 97 7.69 8.31 -0.03
C CYS A 97 6.33 7.83 0.46
N MET A 98 5.48 7.39 -0.46
CA MET A 98 4.20 6.74 -0.16
C MET A 98 4.38 5.24 -0.23
N TYR A 99 3.79 4.52 0.73
CA TYR A 99 3.74 3.08 0.74
C TYR A 99 2.30 2.61 0.57
N LEU A 100 2.14 1.57 -0.24
CA LEU A 100 0.88 0.87 -0.47
C LEU A 100 1.17 -0.62 -0.36
N ALA A 101 0.37 -1.34 0.42
CA ALA A 101 0.40 -2.79 0.48
C ALA A 101 -0.78 -3.33 -0.31
N SER A 102 -0.56 -4.39 -1.08
CA SER A 102 -1.63 -5.17 -1.70
C SER A 102 -1.43 -6.65 -1.42
N CYS A 103 -2.52 -7.36 -1.20
CA CYS A 103 -2.49 -8.81 -1.04
C CYS A 103 -3.42 -9.50 -2.02
N SER A 104 -3.07 -10.73 -2.39
CA SER A 104 -3.80 -11.49 -3.39
C SER A 104 -4.01 -12.94 -3.00
N GLN A 105 -4.95 -13.56 -3.71
CA GLN A 105 -5.18 -15.00 -3.72
C GLN A 105 -3.98 -15.81 -4.27
N ASP A 106 -3.01 -15.16 -4.93
CA ASP A 106 -1.74 -15.78 -5.34
C ASP A 106 -0.81 -16.13 -4.17
N ARG A 107 -1.23 -15.83 -2.93
CA ARG A 107 -0.50 -16.02 -1.68
C ARG A 107 0.72 -15.12 -1.56
N THR A 108 0.71 -13.98 -2.22
CA THR A 108 1.76 -12.97 -2.12
C THR A 108 1.20 -11.66 -1.54
N VAL A 109 2.09 -10.92 -0.92
CA VAL A 109 1.86 -9.51 -0.55
C VAL A 109 2.90 -8.70 -1.29
N LEU A 110 2.44 -7.73 -2.07
CA LEU A 110 3.29 -6.79 -2.77
C LEU A 110 3.25 -5.46 -2.04
N LEU A 111 4.44 -4.90 -1.84
CA LEU A 111 4.62 -3.54 -1.38
C LEU A 111 4.96 -2.67 -2.57
N TRP A 112 4.22 -1.59 -2.70
CA TRP A 112 4.42 -0.57 -3.70
C TRP A 112 4.89 0.68 -2.99
N TYR A 113 5.97 1.25 -3.48
CA TYR A 113 6.46 2.54 -3.00
C TYR A 113 6.60 3.52 -4.14
N GLN A 114 6.27 4.78 -3.85
CA GLN A 114 6.34 5.87 -4.80
C GLN A 114 7.09 7.02 -4.15
N GLU A 115 8.22 7.41 -4.76
CA GLU A 115 8.94 8.61 -4.35
C GLU A 115 8.18 9.85 -4.84
N ILE A 116 7.84 10.73 -3.90
CA ILE A 116 7.28 12.04 -4.19
C ILE A 116 8.45 13.01 -4.34
N ASN A 117 9.03 13.08 -5.54
CA ASN A 117 10.06 14.06 -5.87
C ASN A 117 9.42 15.44 -6.05
N SER A 118 9.53 16.29 -5.02
CA SER A 118 8.90 17.63 -4.96
C SER A 118 9.52 18.69 -5.89
N SER A 119 10.57 18.35 -6.65
CA SER A 119 11.36 19.35 -7.39
C SER A 119 10.98 19.53 -8.85
N ASP A 120 10.24 18.60 -9.47
CA ASP A 120 9.86 18.75 -10.87
C ASP A 120 8.52 18.08 -11.15
N ALA A 121 7.51 18.88 -11.46
CA ALA A 121 6.16 18.45 -11.86
C ALA A 121 6.14 17.66 -13.19
N SER A 122 7.31 17.30 -13.73
CA SER A 122 7.52 16.61 -14.99
C SER A 122 8.19 15.23 -14.83
N THR A 123 8.61 14.84 -13.62
CA THR A 123 9.37 13.59 -13.44
C THR A 123 8.46 12.44 -13.03
N SER A 124 8.23 11.54 -13.99
CA SER A 124 7.56 10.23 -13.89
C SER A 124 7.48 9.68 -12.46
N SER A 125 6.29 9.77 -11.86
CA SER A 125 6.00 9.18 -10.54
C SER A 125 5.89 7.66 -10.69
N THR A 126 7.01 6.98 -10.87
CA THR A 126 7.06 5.53 -11.07
C THR A 126 6.83 4.82 -9.75
N TRP A 127 5.81 3.98 -9.71
CA TRP A 127 5.62 3.01 -8.64
C TRP A 127 6.65 1.90 -8.78
N VAL A 128 7.36 1.62 -7.69
CA VAL A 128 8.27 0.48 -7.61
C VAL A 128 7.61 -0.61 -6.77
N GLN A 129 7.70 -1.84 -7.26
CA GLN A 129 7.15 -3.01 -6.58
C GLN A 129 8.25 -3.81 -5.89
N LYS A 130 7.98 -4.24 -4.67
CA LYS A 130 8.81 -5.16 -3.90
C LYS A 130 7.93 -6.21 -3.24
N PRO A 131 8.19 -7.51 -3.44
CA PRO A 131 7.48 -8.55 -2.69
C PRO A 131 7.86 -8.49 -1.21
N LEU A 132 6.86 -8.62 -0.34
CA LEU A 132 7.06 -8.62 1.11
C LEU A 132 7.91 -9.81 1.58
N SER A 133 7.72 -10.97 0.95
CA SER A 133 8.44 -12.21 1.24
C SER A 133 9.05 -12.80 -0.03
N LEU A 134 10.22 -13.42 0.11
CA LEU A 134 10.89 -14.13 -0.99
C LEU A 134 10.12 -15.38 -1.44
N GLN A 135 9.31 -15.95 -0.55
CA GLN A 135 8.50 -17.13 -0.82
C GLN A 135 7.02 -16.80 -0.57
N PRO A 136 6.08 -17.34 -1.38
CA PRO A 136 4.66 -17.16 -1.14
C PRO A 136 4.25 -17.70 0.23
N PHE A 137 3.22 -17.09 0.81
CA PHE A 137 2.60 -17.55 2.04
C PHE A 137 2.00 -18.94 1.86
N ALA A 138 1.80 -19.65 2.96
CA ALA A 138 1.24 -21.00 2.96
C ALA A 138 -0.18 -21.07 2.39
N ASP A 139 -0.94 -19.98 2.53
CA ASP A 139 -2.33 -19.87 2.09
C ASP A 139 -2.65 -18.44 1.62
N VAL A 140 -3.88 -18.23 1.14
CA VAL A 140 -4.41 -16.96 0.65
C VAL A 140 -4.27 -15.88 1.71
N VAL A 141 -3.85 -14.69 1.28
CA VAL A 141 -3.81 -13.52 2.14
C VAL A 141 -5.09 -12.73 1.96
N TRP A 142 -5.82 -12.50 3.05
CA TRP A 142 -7.17 -11.92 2.99
C TRP A 142 -7.18 -10.41 3.22
N ARG A 143 -6.39 -9.93 4.17
CA ARG A 143 -6.32 -8.51 4.54
C ARG A 143 -4.91 -8.07 4.86
N VAL A 144 -4.64 -6.81 4.56
CA VAL A 144 -3.43 -6.10 4.94
C VAL A 144 -3.81 -4.81 5.67
N SER A 145 -3.10 -4.49 6.75
CA SER A 145 -3.39 -3.30 7.53
C SER A 145 -2.12 -2.65 8.05
N TRP A 146 -1.98 -1.35 7.81
CA TRP A 146 -0.86 -0.57 8.31
C TRP A 146 -1.13 -0.10 9.74
N SER A 147 -0.08 -0.16 10.56
CA SER A 147 -0.03 0.59 11.82
C SER A 147 -0.18 2.09 11.57
N LEU A 148 -0.71 2.81 12.55
CA LEU A 148 -0.86 4.27 12.49
C LEU A 148 0.49 5.01 12.37
N SER A 149 1.56 4.39 12.85
CA SER A 149 2.93 4.86 12.66
C SER A 149 3.50 4.59 11.27
N GLY A 150 2.82 3.76 10.45
CA GLY A 150 3.16 3.47 9.07
C GLY A 150 4.41 2.61 8.84
N ASN A 151 4.97 2.03 9.91
CA ASN A 151 6.20 1.24 9.89
C ASN A 151 6.00 -0.26 10.10
N ILE A 152 4.84 -0.67 10.62
CA ILE A 152 4.45 -2.07 10.81
C ILE A 152 3.27 -2.38 9.91
N LEU A 153 3.35 -3.53 9.23
CA LEU A 153 2.28 -4.10 8.43
C LEU A 153 1.75 -5.37 9.09
N ALA A 154 0.43 -5.43 9.31
CA ALA A 154 -0.27 -6.64 9.73
C ALA A 154 -0.85 -7.35 8.49
N VAL A 155 -0.59 -8.64 8.39
CA VAL A 155 -1.02 -9.50 7.29
C VAL A 155 -1.84 -10.64 7.85
N SER A 156 -3.07 -10.80 7.37
CA SER A 156 -3.94 -11.92 7.75
C SER A 156 -3.95 -13.01 6.68
N CYS A 157 -3.60 -14.21 7.09
CA CYS A 157 -3.45 -15.37 6.21
C CYS A 157 -4.59 -16.38 6.43
N GLY A 158 -4.92 -17.15 5.40
CA GLY A 158 -5.95 -18.19 5.42
C GLY A 158 -5.65 -19.37 6.34
N ASN A 159 -4.38 -19.51 6.76
CA ASN A 159 -3.93 -20.52 7.73
C ASN A 159 -4.29 -20.17 9.19
N ASN A 160 -5.27 -19.27 9.42
CA ASN A 160 -5.70 -18.76 10.73
C ASN A 160 -4.61 -18.03 11.52
N GLN A 161 -3.54 -17.55 10.87
CA GLN A 161 -2.48 -16.79 11.51
C GLN A 161 -2.47 -15.33 11.03
N ILE A 162 -2.06 -14.45 11.94
CA ILE A 162 -1.75 -13.05 11.64
C ILE A 162 -0.24 -12.91 11.78
N THR A 163 0.40 -12.38 10.74
CA THR A 163 1.82 -12.09 10.75
C THR A 163 2.04 -10.60 10.77
N LEU A 164 3.05 -10.16 11.53
CA LEU A 164 3.46 -8.77 11.56
C LEU A 164 4.80 -8.63 10.87
N TRP A 165 4.94 -7.56 10.10
CA TRP A 165 6.13 -7.29 9.30
C TRP A 165 6.63 -5.87 9.55
N LYS A 166 7.95 -5.73 9.55
CA LYS A 166 8.63 -4.44 9.72
C LYS A 166 9.81 -4.35 8.74
N GLU A 167 10.08 -3.14 8.25
CA GLU A 167 11.24 -2.85 7.41
C GLU A 167 12.52 -2.68 8.25
N ASN A 168 13.59 -3.33 7.81
CA ASN A 168 14.94 -3.21 8.35
C ASN A 168 15.70 -2.02 7.74
N LEU A 169 16.84 -1.67 8.33
CA LEU A 169 17.71 -0.60 7.82
C LEU A 169 18.23 -0.86 6.39
N SER A 170 18.23 -2.12 5.96
CA SER A 170 18.59 -2.54 4.60
C SER A 170 17.44 -2.38 3.59
N GLY A 171 16.24 -1.99 4.05
CA GLY A 171 15.01 -1.91 3.25
C GLY A 171 14.31 -3.26 3.07
N ASP A 172 14.79 -4.33 3.70
CA ASP A 172 14.15 -5.65 3.67
C ASP A 172 13.11 -5.81 4.76
N TRP A 173 12.06 -6.58 4.46
CA TRP A 173 10.95 -6.78 5.38
C TRP A 173 11.12 -8.09 6.15
N GLU A 174 11.08 -7.99 7.48
CA GLU A 174 11.20 -9.13 8.38
C GLU A 174 9.89 -9.40 9.14
N ASN A 175 9.65 -10.66 9.42
CA ASN A 175 8.49 -11.11 10.20
C ASN A 175 8.79 -10.99 11.69
N ILE A 176 8.11 -10.07 12.38
CA ILE A 176 8.35 -9.82 13.82
C ILE A 176 7.56 -10.77 14.72
N THR A 177 6.47 -11.38 14.24
CA THR A 177 5.70 -12.36 15.00
C THR A 177 6.48 -13.63 15.34
N GLN A 178 7.40 -14.05 14.48
CA GLN A 178 8.29 -15.18 14.76
C GLN A 178 9.41 -14.85 15.75
N LEU A 179 9.71 -13.57 15.98
CA LEU A 179 10.76 -13.13 16.89
C LEU A 179 10.32 -13.22 18.36
N ASP A 180 9.02 -13.08 18.67
CA ASP A 180 8.52 -13.06 20.06
C ASP A 180 8.36 -14.45 20.70
N GLU A 181 8.23 -15.54 19.93
CA GLU A 181 8.18 -16.90 20.51
C GLU A 181 9.57 -17.44 20.89
N LYS A 182 10.64 -16.87 20.33
CA LYS A 182 12.01 -17.23 20.63
C LYS A 182 12.87 -15.98 20.62
N GLY A 183 13.02 -15.34 21.78
CA GLY A 183 14.13 -14.43 22.08
C GLY A 183 15.50 -15.14 22.10
N VAL A 184 15.75 -16.02 21.13
CA VAL A 184 16.98 -16.78 20.94
C VAL A 184 17.27 -16.78 19.44
N THR A 185 18.32 -16.09 19.06
CA THR A 185 19.04 -16.33 17.81
C THR A 185 19.41 -17.81 17.78
N THR A 186 18.74 -18.64 16.98
CA THR A 186 19.35 -19.90 16.53
C THR A 186 20.31 -19.54 15.42
N PRO A 187 21.65 -19.65 15.62
CA PRO A 187 22.57 -19.65 14.50
C PRO A 187 22.18 -20.82 13.60
N LEU A 188 22.24 -20.61 12.29
CA LEU A 188 22.16 -21.68 11.30
C LEU A 188 23.19 -22.75 11.66
N GLU A 189 22.74 -23.86 12.26
CA GLU A 189 23.54 -25.08 12.36
C GLU A 189 23.72 -25.61 10.94
N SER A 190 24.87 -25.28 10.34
CA SER A 190 25.40 -25.98 9.19
C SER A 190 25.75 -27.40 9.62
N ASN A 191 24.81 -28.33 9.43
CA ASN A 191 25.06 -29.75 9.60
C ASN A 191 26.07 -30.25 8.56
N GLN A 192 27.24 -30.60 9.10
CA GLN A 192 28.09 -31.76 8.81
C GLN A 192 28.11 -32.34 7.38
N LYS A 193 29.32 -32.37 6.82
CA LYS A 193 29.85 -33.59 6.21
C LYS A 193 31.19 -33.93 6.85
N GLU A 194 31.14 -34.80 7.87
CA GLU A 194 32.20 -35.78 8.06
C GLU A 194 32.04 -36.84 6.97
N ALA A 195 33.11 -37.10 6.23
CA ALA A 195 33.34 -38.37 5.55
C ALA A 195 34.81 -38.70 5.70
N GLN A 196 35.01 -39.95 6.13
CA GLN A 196 36.25 -40.68 6.43
C GLN A 196 37.43 -40.43 5.51
#